data_AF-G2J3Q0-F1
#
_entry.id   AF-G2J3Q0-F1
#
_cell.length_a   1.000
_cell.length_b   1.000
_cell.length_c   1.000
_cell.angle_alpha   90.00
_cell.angle_beta   90.00
_cell.angle_gamma   90.00
#
_symmetry.space_group_name_H-M   'P 1'
#
loop_
_entity.id
_entity.type
_entity.pdbx_description
1 polymer ?
#
loop_
_entity_poly.entity_id
_entity_poly.type
_entity_poly.pdbx_seq_one_letter_code
_entity_poly.pdbx_strand_id
1 'polypeptide(L)'
;MPLHNVRISQVFEEIADLLDIEEANPFRIRAYRNAARTLSEYHQELAALVAQGLPLPKLPGIGADLGAKIVEIAHTGTCALLDRLRGEVPPAVAYLLSIPGLGPKRVRTLYHELAITSPSHLQHAAEQGLVRRLPGFGPKLEQQLLQALAKHLDTHARLARARVRPTVEKLLDYLRRVPGVRQVEVAGSYRRRRDTVGDIDILVAAAPGYDVPFAFTAHEDVDEVLAQGTTKASVRLRNGLQVDLRVVRPESFGAALLYFTGSKAHNIALRLMAREHGLKINEYGVYRDGQRIAGDSEASVYAMLHLPVIPPELREARGEIEAARHGSLPTLLSWQDLRGDLHTHSIASDGQSSIKDMALAAHALGLEYLAITDHSPQQRLARGLSEERLLAQLDEIDRLQSAGGLGVTLLKGMEVDILEDGRLDLSAALLDRLDIVVAAMHDHFSLSRAKQTSRLLRALDQRVHILAHPTGRLIGRRAPIAVDFALVLHRAREVGCALELDAQPLRLDLDDLHCREAKEAGVLISINSDAHSTAELRNLRYGVEQARRGWLERQDVLNTRPLAQLQAFLKRR
;
A
#
# COMPACT_ATOMS: atom_id res chain seq x y z
N MET A 1 -22.91 -5.91 9.02
CA MET A 1 -22.20 -7.10 8.50
C MET A 1 -22.43 -8.24 9.48
N PRO A 2 -22.61 -9.50 9.04
CA PRO A 2 -22.68 -10.62 9.97
C PRO A 2 -21.36 -10.72 10.77
N LEU A 3 -21.47 -10.84 12.09
CA LEU A 3 -20.31 -11.09 12.95
C LEU A 3 -19.81 -12.52 12.69
N HIS A 4 -18.54 -12.68 12.32
CA HIS A 4 -17.96 -14.02 12.18
C HIS A 4 -17.56 -14.60 13.55
N ASN A 5 -17.59 -15.92 13.71
CA ASN A 5 -17.12 -16.62 14.93
C ASN A 5 -15.72 -16.18 15.38
N VAL A 6 -14.85 -15.86 14.42
CA VAL A 6 -13.51 -15.29 14.66
C VAL A 6 -13.58 -14.03 15.53
N ARG A 7 -14.58 -13.17 15.33
CA ARG A 7 -14.75 -11.94 16.10
C ARG A 7 -15.18 -12.21 17.55
N ILE A 8 -16.05 -13.20 17.76
CA ILE A 8 -16.48 -13.61 19.11
C ILE A 8 -15.31 -14.26 19.85
N SER A 9 -14.53 -15.09 19.17
CA SER A 9 -13.29 -15.68 19.68
C SER A 9 -12.29 -14.60 20.12
N GLN A 10 -12.07 -13.56 19.30
CA GLN A 10 -11.21 -12.43 19.64
C GLN A 10 -11.66 -11.70 20.91
N VAL A 11 -12.96 -11.45 21.07
CA VAL A 11 -13.51 -10.83 22.30
C VAL A 11 -13.24 -11.69 23.52
N PHE A 12 -13.38 -13.02 23.40
CA PHE A 12 -13.11 -13.94 24.49
C PHE A 12 -11.63 -14.03 24.85
N GLU A 13 -10.71 -13.97 23.87
CA GLU A 13 -9.28 -13.88 24.17
C GLU A 13 -8.91 -12.57 24.85
N GLU A 14 -9.48 -11.45 24.40
CA GLU A 14 -9.22 -10.16 25.03
C GLU A 14 -9.68 -10.15 26.50
N ILE A 15 -10.86 -10.72 26.79
CA ILE A 15 -11.33 -10.90 28.17
C ILE A 15 -10.35 -11.76 28.98
N ALA A 16 -9.85 -12.87 28.40
CA ALA A 16 -8.90 -13.74 29.09
C ALA A 16 -7.59 -13.04 29.42
N ASP A 17 -7.09 -12.21 28.50
CA ASP A 17 -5.85 -11.46 28.66
C ASP A 17 -5.97 -10.38 29.72
N LEU A 18 -7.07 -9.62 29.74
CA LEU A 18 -7.35 -8.62 30.77
C LEU A 18 -7.51 -9.26 32.16
N LEU A 19 -8.21 -10.40 32.25
CA LEU A 19 -8.34 -11.16 33.50
C LEU A 19 -6.99 -11.71 34.01
N ASP A 20 -6.08 -12.12 33.12
CA ASP A 20 -4.74 -12.60 33.47
C ASP A 20 -3.85 -11.46 34.02
N ILE A 21 -4.04 -10.23 33.50
CA ILE A 21 -3.37 -9.03 34.02
C ILE A 21 -3.86 -8.67 35.41
N GLU A 22 -5.17 -8.71 35.66
CA GLU A 22 -5.78 -8.43 36.97
C GLU A 22 -5.56 -9.55 38.02
N GLU A 23 -4.82 -10.60 37.67
CA GLU A 23 -4.63 -11.79 38.51
C GLU A 23 -5.95 -12.44 38.96
N ALA A 24 -6.96 -12.35 38.10
CA ALA A 24 -8.25 -12.98 38.35
C ALA A 24 -8.12 -14.51 38.41
N ASN A 25 -9.19 -15.17 38.87
CA ASN A 25 -9.19 -16.60 39.12
C ASN A 25 -8.67 -17.41 37.89
N PRO A 26 -7.61 -18.24 38.05
CA PRO A 26 -7.02 -19.02 36.95
C PRO A 26 -7.98 -19.97 36.22
N PHE A 27 -9.01 -20.46 36.90
CA PHE A 27 -10.05 -21.29 36.29
C PHE A 27 -10.91 -20.47 35.33
N ARG A 28 -11.20 -19.21 35.68
CA ARG A 28 -11.97 -18.29 34.84
C ARG A 28 -11.19 -17.90 33.60
N ILE A 29 -9.91 -17.56 33.73
CA ILE A 29 -9.02 -17.26 32.59
C ILE A 29 -8.98 -18.45 31.62
N ARG A 30 -8.77 -19.67 32.15
CA ARG A 30 -8.77 -20.89 31.32
C ARG A 30 -10.11 -21.14 30.63
N ALA A 31 -11.23 -20.83 31.28
CA ALA A 31 -12.56 -20.98 30.68
C ALA A 31 -12.73 -20.07 29.46
N TYR A 32 -12.32 -18.79 29.54
CA TYR A 32 -12.38 -17.86 28.40
C TYR A 32 -11.43 -18.26 27.26
N ARG A 33 -10.18 -18.66 27.55
CA ARG A 33 -9.25 -19.16 26.53
C ARG A 33 -9.75 -20.43 25.82
N ASN A 34 -10.29 -21.37 26.60
CA ASN A 34 -10.86 -22.60 26.03
C ASN A 34 -12.07 -22.29 25.15
N ALA A 35 -12.94 -21.39 25.58
CA ALA A 35 -14.08 -20.97 24.78
C ALA A 35 -13.64 -20.23 23.51
N ALA A 36 -12.63 -19.36 23.57
CA ALA A 36 -12.09 -18.68 22.39
C ALA A 36 -11.57 -19.68 21.33
N ARG A 37 -10.85 -20.72 21.77
CA ARG A 37 -10.40 -21.82 20.89
C ARG A 37 -11.57 -22.62 20.32
N THR A 38 -12.53 -23.01 21.16
CA THR A 38 -13.73 -23.72 20.69
C THR A 38 -14.47 -22.90 19.64
N LEU A 39 -14.54 -21.57 19.80
CA LEU A 39 -15.21 -20.66 18.88
C LEU A 39 -14.44 -20.44 17.56
N SER A 40 -13.11 -20.35 17.60
CA SER A 40 -12.30 -20.14 16.39
C SER A 40 -12.29 -21.37 15.47
N GLU A 41 -12.43 -22.56 16.04
CA GLU A 41 -12.46 -23.84 15.32
C GLU A 41 -13.88 -24.23 14.88
N TYR A 42 -14.91 -23.48 15.30
CA TYR A 42 -16.30 -23.84 15.00
C TYR A 42 -16.75 -23.39 13.61
N HIS A 43 -17.17 -24.35 12.78
CA HIS A 43 -17.49 -24.12 11.37
C HIS A 43 -18.81 -23.39 11.09
N GLN A 44 -19.78 -23.44 12.01
CA GLN A 44 -21.10 -22.83 11.82
C GLN A 44 -21.15 -21.43 12.45
N GLU A 45 -21.57 -20.43 11.69
CA GLU A 45 -21.63 -19.04 12.16
C GLU A 45 -22.70 -18.85 13.26
N LEU A 46 -22.24 -18.64 14.50
CA LEU A 46 -23.09 -18.52 15.67
C LEU A 46 -23.90 -17.23 15.66
N ALA A 47 -23.35 -16.14 15.14
CA ALA A 47 -24.09 -14.89 15.01
C ALA A 47 -25.26 -15.00 14.03
N ALA A 48 -25.15 -15.86 13.00
CA ALA A 48 -26.23 -16.11 12.07
C ALA A 48 -27.37 -16.91 12.74
N LEU A 49 -27.04 -17.88 13.59
CA LEU A 49 -28.03 -18.61 14.41
C LEU A 49 -28.77 -17.68 15.37
N VAL A 50 -28.03 -16.81 16.06
CA VAL A 50 -28.60 -15.83 16.98
C VAL A 50 -29.51 -14.84 16.25
N ALA A 51 -29.09 -14.33 15.08
CA ALA A 51 -29.89 -13.41 14.26
C ALA A 51 -31.19 -14.06 13.74
N GLN A 52 -31.21 -15.39 13.57
CA GLN A 52 -32.39 -16.17 13.18
C GLN A 52 -33.26 -16.59 14.37
N GLY A 53 -32.89 -16.20 15.61
CA GLY A 53 -33.60 -16.60 16.83
C GLY A 53 -33.43 -18.08 17.20
N LEU A 54 -32.45 -18.78 16.61
CA LEU A 54 -32.16 -20.18 16.89
C LEU A 54 -31.29 -20.33 18.15
N PRO A 55 -31.48 -21.40 18.95
CA PRO A 55 -30.65 -21.64 20.12
C PRO A 55 -29.21 -21.95 19.73
N LEU A 56 -28.26 -21.56 20.59
CA LEU A 56 -26.86 -21.93 20.41
C LEU A 56 -26.69 -23.46 20.53
N PRO A 57 -25.87 -24.08 19.67
CA PRO A 57 -25.56 -25.51 19.78
C PRO A 57 -24.79 -25.79 21.08
N LYS A 58 -24.80 -27.04 21.53
CA LYS A 58 -24.03 -27.46 22.70
C LYS A 58 -22.53 -27.47 22.36
N LEU A 59 -21.82 -26.42 22.77
CA LEU A 59 -20.39 -26.25 22.50
C LEU A 59 -19.53 -26.78 23.67
N PRO A 60 -18.47 -27.57 23.40
CA PRO A 60 -17.56 -28.04 24.44
C PRO A 60 -16.90 -26.90 25.22
N GLY A 61 -16.99 -26.95 26.55
CA GLY A 61 -16.38 -25.95 27.43
C GLY A 61 -17.14 -24.62 27.55
N ILE A 62 -18.30 -24.48 26.90
CA ILE A 62 -19.13 -23.27 26.95
C ILE A 62 -20.42 -23.59 27.71
N GLY A 63 -20.48 -23.11 28.96
CA GLY A 63 -21.67 -23.19 29.81
C GLY A 63 -22.62 -22.01 29.63
N ALA A 64 -23.69 -21.95 30.44
CA ALA A 64 -24.73 -20.92 30.34
C ALA A 64 -24.19 -19.47 30.38
N ASP A 65 -23.21 -19.19 31.24
CA ASP A 65 -22.61 -17.85 31.38
C ASP A 65 -21.87 -17.39 30.12
N LEU A 66 -21.07 -18.28 29.53
CA LEU A 66 -20.32 -17.99 28.30
C LEU A 66 -21.26 -17.96 27.08
N GLY A 67 -22.28 -18.83 27.07
CA GLY A 67 -23.35 -18.83 26.08
C GLY A 67 -24.10 -17.51 26.03
N ALA A 68 -24.48 -16.96 27.18
CA ALA A 68 -25.13 -15.65 27.26
C ALA A 68 -24.26 -14.52 26.67
N LYS A 69 -22.94 -14.56 26.91
CA LYS A 69 -22.00 -13.59 26.35
C LYS A 69 -21.82 -13.72 24.83
N ILE A 70 -21.85 -14.94 24.30
CA ILE A 70 -21.84 -15.16 22.83
C ILE A 70 -23.06 -14.49 22.20
N VAL A 71 -24.25 -14.63 22.80
CA VAL A 71 -25.47 -13.97 22.32
C VAL A 71 -25.34 -12.46 22.40
N GLU A 72 -24.81 -11.92 23.50
CA GLU A 72 -24.59 -10.49 23.68
C GLU A 72 -23.65 -9.93 22.58
N ILE A 73 -22.50 -10.57 22.37
CA ILE A 73 -21.51 -10.17 21.36
C ILE A 73 -22.07 -10.29 19.94
N ALA A 74 -22.86 -11.32 19.66
CA ALA A 74 -23.50 -11.48 18.36
C ALA A 74 -24.44 -10.30 18.02
N HIS A 75 -25.10 -9.71 19.02
CA HIS A 75 -25.99 -8.55 18.82
C HIS A 75 -25.27 -7.21 18.82
N THR A 76 -24.31 -7.00 19.73
CA THR A 76 -23.73 -5.67 19.99
C THR A 76 -22.30 -5.52 19.47
N GLY A 77 -21.63 -6.62 19.12
CA GLY A 77 -20.21 -6.66 18.78
C GLY A 77 -19.25 -6.65 19.97
N THR A 78 -19.75 -6.56 21.21
CA THR A 78 -18.98 -6.56 22.47
C THR A 78 -19.79 -7.21 23.61
N CYS A 79 -19.30 -7.20 24.85
CA CYS A 79 -20.12 -7.53 26.02
C CYS A 79 -19.77 -6.65 27.22
N ALA A 80 -20.72 -6.51 28.13
CA ALA A 80 -20.58 -5.67 29.32
C ALA A 80 -19.35 -6.02 30.17
N LEU A 81 -18.94 -7.30 30.20
CA LEU A 81 -17.73 -7.70 30.90
C LEU A 81 -16.46 -7.14 30.24
N LEU A 82 -16.36 -7.21 28.90
CA LEU A 82 -15.20 -6.66 28.20
C LEU A 82 -15.14 -5.14 28.36
N ASP A 83 -16.28 -4.45 28.24
CA ASP A 83 -16.34 -3.00 28.37
C ASP A 83 -15.95 -2.55 29.79
N ARG A 84 -16.37 -3.30 30.82
CA ARG A 84 -15.95 -3.05 32.21
C ARG A 84 -14.44 -3.25 32.39
N LEU A 85 -13.90 -4.39 31.93
CA LEU A 85 -12.48 -4.68 32.04
C LEU A 85 -11.61 -3.65 31.29
N ARG A 86 -12.07 -3.16 30.13
CA ARG A 86 -11.42 -2.06 29.40
C ARG A 86 -11.45 -0.73 30.15
N GLY A 87 -12.49 -0.48 30.96
CA GLY A 87 -12.56 0.69 31.84
C GLY A 87 -11.72 0.57 33.11
N GLU A 88 -11.49 -0.65 33.59
CA GLU A 88 -10.69 -0.96 34.79
C GLU A 88 -9.18 -1.00 34.48
N VAL A 89 -8.80 -1.39 33.26
CA VAL A 89 -7.41 -1.51 32.81
C VAL A 89 -6.91 -0.22 32.14
N PRO A 90 -5.78 0.38 32.58
CA PRO A 90 -5.24 1.59 31.97
C PRO A 90 -4.99 1.42 30.45
N PRO A 91 -5.25 2.45 29.61
CA PRO A 91 -5.06 2.38 28.16
C PRO A 91 -3.68 1.89 27.71
N ALA A 92 -2.66 2.15 28.54
CA ALA A 92 -1.29 1.68 28.37
C ALA A 92 -1.16 0.16 28.26
N VAL A 93 -1.93 -0.57 29.05
CA VAL A 93 -1.85 -2.03 29.17
C VAL A 93 -2.47 -2.70 27.94
N ALA A 94 -3.62 -2.17 27.48
CA ALA A 94 -4.24 -2.59 26.23
C ALA A 94 -3.30 -2.39 25.02
N TYR A 95 -2.58 -1.25 25.00
CA TYR A 95 -1.56 -1.01 23.99
C TYR A 95 -0.42 -2.03 24.07
N LEU A 96 0.14 -2.30 25.26
CA LEU A 96 1.25 -3.24 25.43
C LEU A 96 0.89 -4.66 24.98
N LEU A 97 -0.36 -5.11 25.20
CA LEU A 97 -0.87 -6.40 24.72
C LEU A 97 -0.91 -6.50 23.18
N SER A 98 -1.05 -5.37 22.49
CA SER A 98 -1.08 -5.35 21.02
C SER A 98 0.30 -5.57 20.38
N ILE A 99 1.38 -5.42 21.14
CA ILE A 99 2.75 -5.57 20.64
C ILE A 99 3.10 -7.06 20.48
N PRO A 100 3.45 -7.53 19.27
CA PRO A 100 3.85 -8.91 19.05
C PRO A 100 4.98 -9.34 19.98
N GLY A 101 4.76 -10.42 20.74
CA GLY A 101 5.72 -10.95 21.71
C GLY A 101 5.49 -10.50 23.16
N LEU A 102 4.55 -9.59 23.42
CA LEU A 102 4.08 -9.23 24.76
C LEU A 102 2.74 -9.90 25.09
N GLY A 103 2.80 -11.07 25.73
CA GLY A 103 1.62 -11.67 26.34
C GLY A 103 1.29 -11.06 27.72
N PRO A 104 0.10 -11.34 28.28
CA PRO A 104 -0.40 -10.74 29.53
C PRO A 104 0.61 -10.72 30.69
N LYS A 105 1.32 -11.85 30.90
CA LYS A 105 2.34 -11.96 31.96
C LYS A 105 3.49 -10.98 31.78
N ARG A 106 3.95 -10.79 30.54
CA ARG A 106 5.04 -9.85 30.21
C ARG A 106 4.56 -8.41 30.33
N VAL A 107 3.36 -8.11 29.84
CA VAL A 107 2.73 -6.79 30.00
C VAL A 107 2.61 -6.42 31.47
N ARG A 108 2.16 -7.36 32.31
CA ARG A 108 2.09 -7.20 33.76
C ARG A 108 3.46 -6.90 34.37
N THR A 109 4.50 -7.67 34.04
CA THR A 109 5.86 -7.40 34.53
C THR A 109 6.33 -6.00 34.13
N LEU A 110 6.12 -5.58 32.88
CA LEU A 110 6.49 -4.22 32.44
C LEU A 110 5.72 -3.14 33.21
N TYR A 111 4.43 -3.36 33.45
CA TYR A 111 3.57 -2.41 34.15
C TYR A 111 3.94 -2.28 35.64
N HIS A 112 4.14 -3.38 36.36
CA HIS A 112 4.42 -3.36 37.80
C HIS A 112 5.89 -3.09 38.14
N GLU A 113 6.84 -3.68 37.41
CA GLU A 113 8.26 -3.58 37.76
C GLU A 113 8.92 -2.30 37.21
N LEU A 114 8.44 -1.80 36.07
CA LEU A 114 9.02 -0.64 35.38
C LEU A 114 8.05 0.53 35.23
N ALA A 115 6.85 0.46 35.82
CA ALA A 115 5.82 1.50 35.72
C ALA A 115 5.54 1.94 34.27
N ILE A 116 5.61 1.01 33.32
CA ILE A 116 5.44 1.32 31.89
C ILE A 116 3.96 1.58 31.61
N THR A 117 3.64 2.86 31.51
CA THR A 117 2.29 3.38 31.24
C THR A 117 2.15 4.04 29.87
N SER A 118 3.17 3.93 29.01
CA SER A 118 3.09 4.46 27.64
C SER A 118 4.07 3.75 26.70
N PRO A 119 3.80 3.80 25.38
CA PRO A 119 4.77 3.35 24.36
C PRO A 119 6.14 4.01 24.51
N SER A 120 6.17 5.32 24.78
CA SER A 120 7.39 6.10 24.96
C SER A 120 8.16 5.68 26.20
N HIS A 121 7.47 5.34 27.30
CA HIS A 121 8.11 4.77 28.49
C HIS A 121 8.76 3.42 28.16
N LEU A 122 8.08 2.55 27.41
CA LEU A 122 8.64 1.25 27.02
C LEU A 122 9.87 1.43 26.13
N GLN A 123 9.82 2.34 25.16
CA GLN A 123 10.96 2.63 24.29
C GLN A 123 12.16 3.09 25.11
N HIS A 124 11.96 4.09 25.98
CA HIS A 124 13.03 4.62 26.81
C HIS A 124 13.64 3.56 27.72
N ALA A 125 12.81 2.74 28.36
CA ALA A 125 13.27 1.64 29.20
C ALA A 125 14.04 0.56 28.41
N ALA A 126 13.62 0.27 27.17
CA ALA A 126 14.29 -0.69 26.31
C ALA A 126 15.62 -0.13 25.76
N GLU A 127 15.69 1.15 25.38
CA GLU A 127 16.91 1.83 24.94
C GLU A 127 17.97 1.90 26.04
N GLN A 128 17.54 2.10 27.29
CA GLN A 128 18.42 2.09 28.46
C GLN A 128 18.82 0.69 28.91
N GLY A 129 18.32 -0.37 28.25
CA GLY A 129 18.60 -1.75 28.62
C GLY A 129 18.01 -2.13 29.99
N LEU A 130 16.94 -1.47 30.42
CA LEU A 130 16.21 -1.81 31.65
C LEU A 130 15.26 -2.99 31.42
N VAL A 131 14.67 -3.07 30.23
CA VAL A 131 13.74 -4.15 29.87
C VAL A 131 14.45 -5.50 29.88
N ARG A 132 15.67 -5.62 29.31
CA ARG A 132 16.45 -6.87 29.29
C ARG A 132 16.87 -7.41 30.67
N ARG A 133 16.68 -6.63 31.74
CA ARG A 133 17.00 -7.02 33.12
C ARG A 133 15.82 -7.70 33.82
N LEU A 134 14.62 -7.63 33.23
CA LEU A 134 13.43 -8.26 33.79
C LEU A 134 13.40 -9.77 33.51
N PRO A 135 12.90 -10.59 34.45
CA PRO A 135 12.69 -12.01 34.23
C PRO A 135 11.80 -12.26 33.00
N GLY A 136 12.31 -13.05 32.04
CA GLY A 136 11.59 -13.36 30.80
C GLY A 136 11.76 -12.36 29.64
N PHE A 137 12.60 -11.34 29.83
CA PHE A 137 12.98 -10.33 28.82
C PHE A 137 14.48 -10.42 28.51
N GLY A 138 14.85 -11.18 27.49
CA GLY A 138 16.25 -11.26 27.03
C GLY A 138 16.60 -10.18 26.00
N PRO A 139 17.89 -10.00 25.65
CA PRO A 139 18.34 -9.01 24.65
C PRO A 139 17.66 -9.13 23.29
N LYS A 140 17.39 -10.36 22.84
CA LYS A 140 16.67 -10.64 21.59
C LYS A 140 15.23 -10.12 21.62
N LEU A 141 14.53 -10.31 22.75
CA LEU A 141 13.17 -9.82 22.90
C LEU A 141 13.16 -8.29 22.99
N GLU A 142 14.09 -7.68 23.74
CA GLU A 142 14.21 -6.22 23.80
C GLU A 142 14.45 -5.60 22.42
N GLN A 143 15.31 -6.20 21.60
CA GLN A 143 15.51 -5.74 20.22
C GLN A 143 14.24 -5.90 19.37
N GLN A 144 13.49 -6.98 19.54
CA GLN A 144 12.19 -7.17 18.87
C GLN A 144 11.17 -6.12 19.33
N LEU A 145 11.15 -5.78 20.62
CA LEU A 145 10.30 -4.74 21.17
C LEU A 145 10.68 -3.37 20.63
N LEU A 146 11.96 -3.01 20.57
CA LEU A 146 12.43 -1.76 19.97
C LEU A 146 12.05 -1.68 18.48
N GLN A 147 12.15 -2.78 17.74
CA GLN A 147 11.70 -2.84 16.34
C GLN A 147 10.18 -2.72 16.19
N ALA A 148 9.40 -3.32 17.10
CA ALA A 148 7.95 -3.22 17.10
C ALA A 148 7.47 -1.82 17.53
N LEU A 149 8.15 -1.21 18.51
CA LEU A 149 7.90 0.16 18.96
C LEU A 149 8.29 1.17 17.88
N ALA A 150 9.39 0.98 17.18
CA ALA A 150 9.74 1.82 16.02
C ALA A 150 8.66 1.79 14.92
N LYS A 151 7.89 0.70 14.82
CA LYS A 151 6.74 0.58 13.91
C LYS A 151 5.44 1.18 14.45
N HIS A 152 5.31 1.34 15.77
CA HIS A 152 4.09 1.83 16.43
C HIS A 152 4.17 3.27 16.95
N LEU A 153 5.37 3.75 17.31
CA LEU A 153 5.66 5.14 17.68
C LEU A 153 5.83 6.04 16.47
N ASP A 154 5.86 5.47 15.26
CA ASP A 154 5.38 6.16 14.08
C ASP A 154 3.85 6.29 14.24
N THR A 155 3.41 7.31 14.99
CA THR A 155 2.01 7.67 15.26
C THR A 155 1.20 8.01 14.01
N HIS A 156 1.74 7.73 12.83
CA HIS A 156 1.04 7.67 11.57
C HIS A 156 1.18 6.25 11.00
N ALA A 157 0.34 5.32 11.43
CA ALA A 157 0.20 4.05 10.72
C ALA A 157 -0.10 4.38 9.25
N ARG A 158 0.92 4.22 8.38
CA ARG A 158 0.80 4.65 7.00
C ARG A 158 -0.17 3.73 6.28
N LEU A 159 -1.18 4.30 5.64
CA LEU A 159 -2.18 3.56 4.88
C LEU A 159 -1.78 3.54 3.40
N ALA A 160 -2.08 2.44 2.71
CA ALA A 160 -1.93 2.39 1.26
C ALA A 160 -2.80 3.50 0.64
N ARG A 161 -2.20 4.31 -0.25
CA ARG A 161 -2.89 5.46 -0.87
C ARG A 161 -4.19 5.05 -1.56
N ALA A 162 -4.20 3.88 -2.20
CA ALA A 162 -5.37 3.35 -2.87
C ALA A 162 -6.52 3.00 -1.91
N ARG A 163 -6.23 2.62 -0.65
CA ARG A 163 -7.27 2.32 0.35
C ARG A 163 -8.00 3.59 0.81
N VAL A 164 -7.29 4.70 0.93
CA VAL A 164 -7.86 5.97 1.39
C VAL A 164 -8.47 6.79 0.26
N ARG A 165 -8.08 6.53 -0.99
CA ARG A 165 -8.52 7.28 -2.17
C ARG A 165 -10.04 7.48 -2.26
N PRO A 166 -10.90 6.45 -2.12
CA PRO A 166 -12.35 6.67 -2.21
C PRO A 166 -12.90 7.62 -1.13
N THR A 167 -12.37 7.54 0.09
CA THR A 167 -12.74 8.45 1.19
C THR A 167 -12.29 9.87 0.89
N VAL A 168 -11.05 10.04 0.41
CA VAL A 168 -10.50 11.34 0.04
C VAL A 168 -11.29 11.97 -1.10
N GLU A 169 -11.61 11.22 -2.17
CA GLU A 169 -12.39 11.71 -3.31
C GLU A 169 -13.80 12.18 -2.90
N LYS A 170 -14.49 11.41 -2.05
CA LYS A 170 -15.80 11.81 -1.50
C LYS A 170 -15.72 13.10 -0.69
N LEU A 171 -14.71 13.23 0.15
CA LEU A 171 -14.53 14.41 0.98
C LEU A 171 -14.19 15.66 0.15
N LEU A 172 -13.40 15.50 -0.93
CA LEU A 172 -13.16 16.59 -1.88
C LEU A 172 -14.44 17.03 -2.58
N ASP A 173 -15.26 16.09 -3.03
CA ASP A 173 -16.54 16.38 -3.70
C ASP A 173 -17.52 17.10 -2.77
N TYR A 174 -17.53 16.73 -1.48
CA TYR A 174 -18.26 17.47 -0.46
C TYR A 174 -17.74 18.90 -0.30
N LEU A 175 -16.42 19.06 -0.07
CA LEU A 175 -15.81 20.38 0.17
C LEU A 175 -15.99 21.33 -1.02
N ARG A 176 -15.96 20.83 -2.26
CA ARG A 176 -16.24 21.62 -3.47
C ARG A 176 -17.64 22.23 -3.51
N ARG A 177 -18.60 21.65 -2.77
CA ARG A 177 -19.99 22.13 -2.70
C ARG A 177 -20.23 23.06 -1.51
N VAL A 178 -19.28 23.21 -0.59
CA VAL A 178 -19.40 24.11 0.56
C VAL A 178 -19.43 25.57 0.06
N PRO A 179 -20.39 26.39 0.50
CA PRO A 179 -20.46 27.80 0.10
C PRO A 179 -19.15 28.55 0.36
N GLY A 180 -18.75 29.39 -0.61
CA GLY A 180 -17.54 30.21 -0.53
C GLY A 180 -16.25 29.53 -0.98
N VAL A 181 -16.25 28.21 -1.14
CA VAL A 181 -15.13 27.45 -1.70
C VAL A 181 -15.00 27.72 -3.19
N ARG A 182 -13.78 28.09 -3.62
CA ARG A 182 -13.42 28.31 -5.03
C ARG A 182 -12.56 27.19 -5.60
N GLN A 183 -11.69 26.62 -4.77
CA GLN A 183 -10.77 25.58 -5.17
C GLN A 183 -10.49 24.66 -3.99
N VAL A 184 -10.37 23.36 -4.27
CA VAL A 184 -10.02 22.32 -3.28
C VAL A 184 -9.01 21.38 -3.90
N GLU A 185 -7.89 21.16 -3.23
CA GLU A 185 -6.86 20.21 -3.64
C GLU A 185 -6.36 19.40 -2.44
N VAL A 186 -6.05 18.13 -2.68
CA VAL A 186 -5.28 17.34 -1.71
C VAL A 186 -3.80 17.67 -1.91
N ALA A 187 -3.08 17.90 -0.82
CA ALA A 187 -1.66 18.17 -0.81
C ALA A 187 -0.87 16.97 -0.26
N GLY A 188 0.23 17.24 0.45
CA GLY A 188 1.00 16.24 1.17
C GLY A 188 1.56 15.12 0.30
N SER A 189 1.83 13.99 0.97
CA SER A 189 2.35 12.78 0.32
C SER A 189 1.38 12.15 -0.68
N TYR A 190 0.06 12.39 -0.49
CA TYR A 190 -0.98 11.94 -1.41
C TYR A 190 -0.81 12.57 -2.79
N ARG A 191 -0.64 13.90 -2.86
CA ARG A 191 -0.44 14.62 -4.12
C ARG A 191 0.86 14.25 -4.83
N ARG A 192 1.92 13.95 -4.06
CA ARG A 192 3.19 13.43 -4.59
C ARG A 192 3.12 11.96 -5.02
N ARG A 193 1.95 11.33 -4.93
CA ARG A 193 1.68 9.95 -5.37
C ARG A 193 2.44 8.88 -4.59
N ARG A 194 2.84 9.13 -3.34
CA ARG A 194 3.47 8.08 -2.51
C ARG A 194 2.56 6.85 -2.42
N ASP A 195 3.16 5.67 -2.43
CA ASP A 195 2.46 4.37 -2.33
C ASP A 195 1.66 4.25 -1.02
N THR A 196 2.20 4.84 0.05
CA THR A 196 1.57 4.99 1.36
C THR A 196 1.47 6.45 1.77
N VAL A 197 0.47 6.77 2.59
CA VAL A 197 0.22 8.10 3.15
C VAL A 197 0.01 8.01 4.66
N GLY A 198 0.35 9.07 5.39
CA GLY A 198 0.05 9.17 6.82
C GLY A 198 -1.33 9.79 7.00
N ASP A 199 -1.35 11.05 7.40
CA ASP A 199 -2.49 11.94 7.29
C ASP A 199 -2.75 12.38 5.84
N ILE A 200 -3.92 13.01 5.65
CA ILE A 200 -4.30 13.68 4.40
C ILE A 200 -4.38 15.18 4.65
N ASP A 201 -3.62 15.95 3.89
CA ASP A 201 -3.71 17.41 3.86
C ASP A 201 -4.66 17.86 2.76
N ILE A 202 -5.69 18.63 3.08
CA ILE A 202 -6.59 19.27 2.12
C ILE A 202 -6.44 20.78 2.20
N LEU A 203 -6.19 21.40 1.05
CA LEU A 203 -6.16 22.85 0.89
C LEU A 203 -7.42 23.35 0.22
N VAL A 204 -7.95 24.44 0.75
CA VAL A 204 -9.12 25.13 0.23
C VAL A 204 -8.80 26.60 -0.01
N ALA A 205 -9.08 27.09 -1.22
CA ALA A 205 -9.23 28.52 -1.47
C ALA A 205 -10.68 28.91 -1.19
N ALA A 206 -10.91 29.83 -0.25
CA ALA A 206 -12.25 30.34 0.04
C ALA A 206 -12.24 31.87 0.20
N ALA A 207 -13.38 32.50 -0.11
CA ALA A 207 -13.57 33.92 0.18
C ALA A 207 -13.74 34.16 1.69
N PRO A 208 -13.42 35.36 2.21
CA PRO A 208 -13.71 35.72 3.60
C PRO A 208 -15.21 35.59 3.92
N GLY A 209 -15.53 35.25 5.17
CA GLY A 209 -16.92 35.20 5.67
C GLY A 209 -17.61 33.85 5.57
N TYR A 210 -16.95 32.82 5.01
CA TYR A 210 -17.45 31.45 4.98
C TYR A 210 -16.69 30.56 5.96
N ASP A 211 -17.42 29.83 6.82
CA ASP A 211 -16.84 28.92 7.80
C ASP A 211 -16.68 27.51 7.23
N VAL A 212 -15.75 27.38 6.28
CA VAL A 212 -15.38 26.09 5.70
C VAL A 212 -14.85 25.11 6.76
N PRO A 213 -14.01 25.52 7.74
CA PRO A 213 -13.58 24.62 8.82
C PRO A 213 -14.75 24.03 9.60
N PHE A 214 -15.80 24.80 9.90
CA PHE A 214 -17.00 24.27 10.55
C PHE A 214 -17.73 23.25 9.70
N ALA A 215 -17.99 23.55 8.42
CA ALA A 215 -18.63 22.61 7.51
C ALA A 215 -17.85 21.27 7.42
N PHE A 216 -16.52 21.36 7.33
CA PHE A 216 -15.64 20.20 7.33
C PHE A 216 -15.74 19.36 8.62
N THR A 217 -15.67 20.00 9.79
CA THR A 217 -15.76 19.30 11.08
C THR A 217 -17.14 18.72 11.37
N ALA A 218 -18.19 19.25 10.73
CA ALA A 218 -19.56 18.77 10.86
C ALA A 218 -19.94 17.66 9.86
N HIS A 219 -18.99 17.23 9.01
CA HIS A 219 -19.24 16.18 8.01
C HIS A 219 -19.56 14.83 8.69
N GLU A 220 -20.48 14.06 8.12
CA GLU A 220 -21.01 12.83 8.74
C GLU A 220 -19.95 11.75 9.02
N ASP A 221 -18.92 11.67 8.18
CA ASP A 221 -17.81 10.72 8.33
C ASP A 221 -16.81 11.13 9.42
N VAL A 222 -16.94 12.31 10.02
CA VAL A 222 -16.11 12.73 11.15
C VAL A 222 -16.53 11.96 12.40
N ASP A 223 -15.53 11.41 13.09
CA ASP A 223 -15.67 10.71 14.37
C ASP A 223 -15.22 11.60 15.53
N GLU A 224 -14.05 12.24 15.36
CA GLU A 224 -13.44 13.09 16.37
C GLU A 224 -12.90 14.38 15.74
N VAL A 225 -13.18 15.53 16.34
CA VAL A 225 -12.56 16.81 15.98
C VAL A 225 -11.32 17.00 16.85
N LEU A 226 -10.14 16.89 16.26
CA LEU A 226 -8.85 17.00 16.96
C LEU A 226 -8.48 18.47 17.19
N ALA A 227 -8.80 19.34 16.22
CA ALA A 227 -8.60 20.78 16.32
C ALA A 227 -9.54 21.52 15.35
N GLN A 228 -10.02 22.69 15.75
CA GLN A 228 -10.80 23.57 14.88
C GLN A 228 -10.44 25.03 15.16
N GLY A 229 -10.24 25.79 14.09
CA GLY A 229 -10.07 27.24 14.10
C GLY A 229 -10.60 27.84 12.81
N THR A 230 -10.41 29.14 12.63
CA THR A 230 -11.00 29.88 11.50
C THR A 230 -10.37 29.61 10.14
N THR A 231 -9.13 29.10 10.11
CA THR A 231 -8.38 28.83 8.87
C THR A 231 -7.76 27.43 8.83
N LYS A 232 -7.97 26.63 9.88
CA LYS A 232 -7.44 25.28 9.98
C LYS A 232 -8.38 24.39 10.79
N ALA A 233 -8.47 23.13 10.41
CA ALA A 233 -9.14 22.11 11.20
C ALA A 233 -8.40 20.78 11.03
N SER A 234 -8.53 19.89 12.00
CA SER A 234 -8.01 18.54 11.97
C SER A 234 -9.06 17.62 12.57
N VAL A 235 -9.35 16.53 11.87
CA VAL A 235 -10.37 15.56 12.26
C VAL A 235 -9.81 14.16 12.12
N ARG A 236 -10.37 13.24 12.90
CA ARG A 236 -10.29 11.81 12.64
C ARG A 236 -11.62 11.35 12.08
N LEU A 237 -11.57 10.68 10.94
CA LEU A 237 -12.75 10.06 10.33
C LEU A 237 -13.07 8.73 11.01
N ARG A 238 -14.30 8.24 10.86
CA ARG A 238 -14.77 6.95 11.41
C ARG A 238 -13.98 5.73 10.97
N ASN A 239 -13.20 5.84 9.87
CA ASN A 239 -12.29 4.80 9.41
C ASN A 239 -10.87 4.91 10.00
N GLY A 240 -10.65 5.84 10.94
CA GLY A 240 -9.37 6.10 11.60
C GLY A 240 -8.43 7.04 10.83
N LEU A 241 -8.78 7.46 9.62
CA LEU A 241 -7.95 8.37 8.82
C LEU A 241 -7.96 9.78 9.43
N GLN A 242 -6.77 10.32 9.70
CA GLN A 242 -6.63 11.73 10.07
C GLN A 242 -6.61 12.60 8.82
N VAL A 243 -7.41 13.67 8.83
CA VAL A 243 -7.47 14.65 7.74
C VAL A 243 -7.30 16.05 8.30
N ASP A 244 -6.33 16.77 7.75
CA ASP A 244 -6.03 18.15 8.08
C ASP A 244 -6.53 19.07 6.96
N LEU A 245 -7.32 20.07 7.33
CA LEU A 245 -7.84 21.10 6.43
C LEU A 245 -7.09 22.41 6.66
N ARG A 246 -6.72 23.07 5.56
CA ARG A 246 -6.16 24.43 5.54
C ARG A 246 -6.92 25.31 4.57
N VAL A 247 -7.44 26.44 5.08
CA VAL A 247 -8.15 27.43 4.28
C VAL A 247 -7.24 28.63 4.07
N VAL A 248 -7.05 29.01 2.81
CA VAL A 248 -6.24 30.16 2.39
C VAL A 248 -7.05 31.07 1.48
N ARG A 249 -6.59 32.33 1.37
CA ARG A 249 -7.15 33.24 0.37
C ARG A 249 -6.74 32.80 -1.05
N PRO A 250 -7.55 33.06 -2.08
CA PRO A 250 -7.25 32.65 -3.46
C PRO A 250 -5.87 33.12 -3.94
N GLU A 251 -5.43 34.31 -3.53
CA GLU A 251 -4.16 34.88 -3.96
C GLU A 251 -2.93 34.21 -3.33
N SER A 252 -3.13 33.34 -2.34
CA SER A 252 -2.11 32.55 -1.67
C SER A 252 -2.16 31.07 -2.04
N PHE A 253 -3.14 30.64 -2.84
CA PHE A 253 -3.41 29.22 -3.05
C PHE A 253 -2.23 28.48 -3.68
N GLY A 254 -1.57 29.05 -4.67
CA GLY A 254 -0.37 28.47 -5.29
C GLY A 254 0.79 28.27 -4.32
N ALA A 255 1.09 29.26 -3.48
CA ALA A 255 2.14 29.16 -2.47
C ALA A 255 1.80 28.15 -1.37
N ALA A 256 0.55 28.14 -0.92
CA ALA A 256 0.06 27.15 0.03
C ALA A 256 0.14 25.74 -0.56
N LEU A 257 -0.30 25.56 -1.81
CA LEU A 257 -0.25 24.27 -2.50
C LEU A 257 1.17 23.75 -2.60
N LEU A 258 2.14 24.58 -2.99
CA LEU A 258 3.55 24.20 -2.97
C LEU A 258 4.01 23.82 -1.55
N TYR A 259 3.71 24.67 -0.55
CA TYR A 259 4.10 24.47 0.84
C TYR A 259 3.59 23.14 1.40
N PHE A 260 2.29 22.87 1.32
CA PHE A 260 1.69 21.67 1.91
C PHE A 260 1.87 20.44 1.03
N THR A 261 2.11 20.59 -0.29
CA THR A 261 2.52 19.45 -1.13
C THR A 261 3.89 18.96 -0.69
N GLY A 262 4.82 19.88 -0.39
CA GLY A 262 6.19 19.54 -0.04
C GLY A 262 6.91 18.80 -1.18
N SER A 263 7.85 17.89 -0.86
CA SER A 263 8.22 17.44 0.49
C SER A 263 8.85 18.54 1.35
N LYS A 264 9.02 18.29 2.65
CA LYS A 264 9.76 19.20 3.55
C LYS A 264 11.15 19.54 2.99
N ALA A 265 11.85 18.54 2.45
CA ALA A 265 13.18 18.74 1.88
C ALA A 265 13.15 19.62 0.63
N HIS A 266 12.19 19.38 -0.28
CA HIS A 266 11.97 20.22 -1.46
C HIS A 266 11.71 21.69 -1.07
N ASN A 267 10.82 21.91 -0.10
CA ASN A 267 10.51 23.25 0.40
C ASN A 267 11.73 23.96 1.01
N ILE A 268 12.56 23.24 1.78
CA ILE A 268 13.78 23.80 2.37
C ILE A 268 14.72 24.27 1.25
N ALA A 269 14.95 23.43 0.23
CA ALA A 269 15.82 23.76 -0.89
C ALA A 269 15.32 25.00 -1.67
N LEU A 270 14.01 25.08 -1.97
CA LEU A 270 13.45 26.27 -2.63
C LEU A 270 13.58 27.54 -1.78
N ARG A 271 13.41 27.44 -0.44
CA ARG A 271 13.57 28.61 0.45
C ARG A 271 15.03 29.07 0.56
N LEU A 272 15.99 28.14 0.55
CA LEU A 272 17.41 28.48 0.53
C LEU A 272 17.75 29.22 -0.76
N MET A 273 17.31 28.70 -1.91
CA MET A 273 17.47 29.35 -3.21
C MET A 273 16.80 30.74 -3.26
N ALA A 274 15.59 30.87 -2.70
CA ALA A 274 14.89 32.15 -2.63
C ALA A 274 15.71 33.20 -1.87
N ARG A 275 16.34 32.82 -0.75
CA ARG A 275 17.15 33.74 0.05
C ARG A 275 18.36 34.28 -0.72
N GLU A 276 18.97 33.47 -1.58
CA GLU A 276 20.07 33.90 -2.45
C GLU A 276 19.64 34.99 -3.45
N HIS A 277 18.34 35.03 -3.77
CA HIS A 277 17.74 36.03 -4.68
C HIS A 277 17.03 37.18 -3.93
N GLY A 278 17.27 37.33 -2.61
CA GLY A 278 16.62 38.36 -1.79
C GLY A 278 15.10 38.13 -1.62
N LEU A 279 14.64 36.89 -1.76
CA LEU A 279 13.24 36.51 -1.67
C LEU A 279 12.95 35.71 -0.40
N LYS A 280 11.71 35.81 0.08
CA LYS A 280 11.17 34.96 1.15
C LYS A 280 9.95 34.20 0.63
N ILE A 281 9.96 32.87 0.74
CA ILE A 281 8.82 32.01 0.39
C ILE A 281 8.21 31.44 1.68
N ASN A 282 6.89 31.54 1.81
CA ASN A 282 6.10 30.91 2.87
C ASN A 282 4.76 30.39 2.31
N GLU A 283 3.87 29.89 3.17
CA GLU A 283 2.56 29.36 2.80
C GLU A 283 1.58 30.40 2.21
N TYR A 284 1.90 31.70 2.30
CA TYR A 284 1.04 32.79 1.84
C TYR A 284 1.52 33.45 0.54
N GLY A 285 2.78 33.23 0.14
CA GLY A 285 3.32 33.83 -1.09
C GLY A 285 4.84 33.89 -1.14
N VAL A 286 5.32 34.57 -2.19
CA VAL A 286 6.71 35.01 -2.35
C VAL A 286 6.78 36.49 -2.04
N TYR A 287 7.78 36.89 -1.25
CA TYR A 287 7.94 38.25 -0.76
C TYR A 287 9.31 38.81 -1.10
N ARG A 288 9.34 40.11 -1.42
CA ARG A 288 10.54 40.95 -1.53
C ARG A 288 10.28 42.23 -0.77
N ASP A 289 11.18 42.62 0.13
CA ASP A 289 11.07 43.84 0.94
C ASP A 289 9.72 43.98 1.69
N GLY A 290 9.17 42.85 2.15
CA GLY A 290 7.89 42.78 2.85
C GLY A 290 6.64 42.82 1.95
N GLN A 291 6.78 43.08 0.65
CA GLN A 291 5.68 43.05 -0.32
C GLN A 291 5.54 41.67 -0.96
N ARG A 292 4.30 41.20 -1.11
CA ARG A 292 4.01 39.93 -1.80
C ARG A 292 4.05 40.16 -3.32
N ILE A 293 4.88 39.41 -4.02
CA ILE A 293 5.10 39.53 -5.48
C ILE A 293 4.61 38.32 -6.28
N ALA A 294 4.32 37.18 -5.62
CA ALA A 294 3.75 35.99 -6.25
C ALA A 294 3.02 35.12 -5.22
N GLY A 295 2.33 34.07 -5.66
CA GLY A 295 1.71 33.06 -4.79
C GLY A 295 0.30 32.61 -5.16
N ASP A 296 -0.31 33.22 -6.18
CA ASP A 296 -1.62 32.86 -6.72
C ASP A 296 -1.62 31.46 -7.36
N SER A 297 -0.49 31.07 -7.97
CA SER A 297 -0.30 29.79 -8.63
C SER A 297 1.08 29.19 -8.30
N GLU A 298 1.22 27.86 -8.34
CA GLU A 298 2.54 27.22 -8.17
C GLU A 298 3.54 27.72 -9.23
N ALA A 299 3.06 27.93 -10.46
CA ALA A 299 3.83 28.51 -11.55
C ALA A 299 4.39 29.90 -11.21
N SER A 300 3.59 30.79 -10.60
CA SER A 300 4.07 32.10 -10.16
C SER A 300 5.21 31.99 -9.14
N VAL A 301 5.18 30.98 -8.26
CA VAL A 301 6.21 30.78 -7.23
C VAL A 301 7.50 30.25 -7.84
N TYR A 302 7.43 29.23 -8.70
CA TYR A 302 8.61 28.70 -9.39
C TYR A 302 9.25 29.73 -10.33
N ALA A 303 8.44 30.56 -11.01
CA ALA A 303 8.93 31.62 -11.89
C ALA A 303 9.82 32.65 -11.15
N MET A 304 9.52 32.96 -9.88
CA MET A 304 10.36 33.85 -9.05
C MET A 304 11.74 33.26 -8.74
N LEU A 305 11.91 31.95 -8.91
CA LEU A 305 13.19 31.24 -8.76
C LEU A 305 13.82 30.88 -10.11
N HIS A 306 13.26 31.37 -11.23
CA HIS A 306 13.67 31.01 -12.58
C HIS A 306 13.61 29.49 -12.85
N LEU A 307 12.66 28.81 -12.21
CA LEU A 307 12.43 27.38 -12.40
C LEU A 307 11.14 27.14 -13.21
N PRO A 308 11.09 26.10 -14.05
CA PRO A 308 9.82 25.56 -14.51
C PRO A 308 9.04 24.96 -13.33
N VAL A 309 7.75 24.72 -13.54
CA VAL A 309 6.95 23.97 -12.54
C VAL A 309 7.49 22.55 -12.42
N ILE A 310 7.92 22.19 -11.22
CA ILE A 310 8.35 20.82 -10.92
C ILE A 310 7.10 19.98 -10.56
N PRO A 311 6.82 18.88 -11.27
CA PRO A 311 5.70 17.99 -10.96
C PRO A 311 5.74 17.49 -9.51
N PRO A 312 4.61 17.42 -8.79
CA PRO A 312 4.56 16.97 -7.40
C PRO A 312 5.26 15.64 -7.12
N GLU A 313 5.20 14.71 -8.07
CA GLU A 313 5.80 13.37 -8.00
C GLU A 313 7.32 13.41 -7.82
N LEU A 314 7.98 14.47 -8.30
CA LEU A 314 9.44 14.62 -8.25
C LEU A 314 9.93 15.37 -7.01
N ARG A 315 9.03 15.98 -6.23
CA ARG A 315 9.37 16.90 -5.13
C ARG A 315 9.83 16.17 -3.87
N GLU A 316 10.93 15.45 -3.98
CA GLU A 316 11.52 14.66 -2.89
C GLU A 316 12.96 15.10 -2.55
N ALA A 317 13.47 16.18 -3.14
CA ALA A 317 14.86 16.64 -3.02
C ALA A 317 15.89 15.58 -3.42
N ARG A 318 15.70 14.99 -4.60
CA ARG A 318 16.51 13.91 -5.19
C ARG A 318 17.09 14.33 -6.55
N GLY A 319 17.37 15.61 -6.74
CA GLY A 319 17.96 16.17 -7.96
C GLY A 319 16.98 16.92 -8.87
N GLU A 320 15.69 16.99 -8.52
CA GLU A 320 14.66 17.61 -9.36
C GLU A 320 14.86 19.12 -9.54
N ILE A 321 15.46 19.79 -8.55
CA ILE A 321 15.72 21.23 -8.58
C ILE A 321 16.91 21.50 -9.51
N GLU A 322 17.97 20.71 -9.42
CA GLU A 322 19.13 20.79 -10.30
C GLU A 322 18.73 20.48 -11.74
N ALA A 323 17.91 19.45 -11.97
CA ALA A 323 17.37 19.15 -13.29
C ALA A 323 16.51 20.31 -13.83
N ALA A 324 15.67 20.93 -12.99
CA ALA A 324 14.88 22.09 -13.38
C ALA A 324 15.75 23.29 -13.76
N ARG A 325 16.85 23.57 -13.03
CA ARG A 325 17.79 24.64 -13.34
C ARG A 325 18.51 24.45 -14.67
N HIS A 326 18.84 23.21 -15.01
CA HIS A 326 19.53 22.87 -16.26
C HIS A 326 18.57 22.62 -17.43
N GLY A 327 17.26 22.76 -17.24
CA GLY A 327 16.26 22.47 -18.27
C GLY A 327 16.21 20.98 -18.66
N SER A 328 16.58 20.09 -17.75
CA SER A 328 16.70 18.64 -17.97
C SER A 328 15.72 17.82 -17.12
N LEU A 329 14.59 18.41 -16.71
CA LEU A 329 13.50 17.64 -16.10
C LEU A 329 13.01 16.56 -17.09
N PRO A 330 12.70 15.35 -16.60
CA PRO A 330 12.23 14.26 -17.46
C PRO A 330 10.85 14.55 -18.05
N THR A 331 10.60 14.06 -19.26
CA THR A 331 9.25 14.04 -19.83
C THR A 331 8.48 12.85 -19.26
N LEU A 332 7.87 13.07 -18.10
CA LEU A 332 7.21 12.03 -17.32
C LEU A 332 6.05 11.36 -18.07
N LEU A 333 5.97 10.03 -17.92
CA LEU A 333 4.91 9.19 -18.51
C LEU A 333 3.49 9.67 -18.20
N SER A 334 2.62 9.52 -19.19
CA SER A 334 1.16 9.54 -19.09
C SER A 334 0.62 8.12 -19.16
N TRP A 335 -0.59 7.90 -18.63
CA TRP A 335 -1.26 6.60 -18.77
C TRP A 335 -1.55 6.25 -20.23
N GLN A 336 -1.70 7.27 -21.08
CA GLN A 336 -1.92 7.14 -22.52
C GLN A 336 -0.67 6.70 -23.29
N ASP A 337 0.51 6.75 -22.67
CA ASP A 337 1.74 6.25 -23.29
C ASP A 337 1.81 4.71 -23.29
N LEU A 338 1.06 4.05 -22.41
CA LEU A 338 0.99 2.59 -22.35
C LEU A 338 0.16 2.06 -23.52
N ARG A 339 0.72 1.09 -24.23
CA ARG A 339 0.10 0.46 -25.41
C ARG A 339 -0.37 -0.95 -25.15
N GLY A 340 -0.06 -1.51 -23.98
CA GLY A 340 -0.60 -2.79 -23.57
C GLY A 340 -0.22 -3.16 -22.15
N ASP A 341 -0.75 -4.30 -21.73
CA ASP A 341 -0.54 -4.86 -20.40
C ASP A 341 0.08 -6.25 -20.54
N LEU A 342 1.24 -6.47 -19.92
CA LEU A 342 2.06 -7.67 -20.14
C LEU A 342 1.98 -8.68 -18.99
N HIS A 343 1.07 -8.47 -18.02
CA HIS A 343 0.83 -9.39 -16.91
C HIS A 343 -0.64 -9.34 -16.49
N THR A 344 -1.45 -10.29 -16.97
CA THR A 344 -2.87 -10.42 -16.61
C THR A 344 -3.32 -11.87 -16.50
N HIS A 345 -4.33 -12.11 -15.68
CA HIS A 345 -4.83 -13.44 -15.31
C HIS A 345 -6.26 -13.64 -15.83
N SER A 346 -6.62 -14.88 -16.08
CA SER A 346 -7.94 -15.27 -16.58
C SER A 346 -8.60 -16.30 -15.67
N ILE A 347 -9.82 -16.69 -16.00
CA ILE A 347 -10.50 -17.82 -15.32
C ILE A 347 -9.73 -19.16 -15.41
N ALA A 348 -8.68 -19.23 -16.24
CA ALA A 348 -7.86 -20.42 -16.34
C ALA A 348 -7.02 -20.65 -15.06
N SER A 349 -6.47 -19.62 -14.40
CA SER A 349 -5.93 -19.76 -13.04
C SER A 349 -6.92 -19.24 -12.00
N ASP A 350 -6.72 -18.03 -11.51
CA ASP A 350 -7.36 -17.40 -10.36
C ASP A 350 -8.01 -16.05 -10.71
N GLY A 351 -7.99 -15.70 -11.99
CA GLY A 351 -8.82 -14.62 -12.53
C GLY A 351 -10.31 -14.94 -12.50
N GLN A 352 -11.10 -13.88 -12.73
CA GLN A 352 -12.55 -13.86 -12.68
C GLN A 352 -13.19 -13.60 -14.05
N SER A 353 -12.38 -13.31 -15.07
CA SER A 353 -12.83 -12.93 -16.42
C SER A 353 -12.27 -13.87 -17.48
N SER A 354 -13.05 -14.13 -18.53
CA SER A 354 -12.56 -14.92 -19.67
C SER A 354 -11.47 -14.16 -20.42
N ILE A 355 -10.61 -14.89 -21.16
CA ILE A 355 -9.58 -14.27 -22.02
C ILE A 355 -10.23 -13.27 -23.00
N LYS A 356 -11.40 -13.60 -23.55
CA LYS A 356 -12.15 -12.73 -24.46
C LYS A 356 -12.61 -11.45 -23.76
N ASP A 357 -13.17 -11.54 -22.56
CA ASP A 357 -13.65 -10.36 -21.82
C ASP A 357 -12.48 -9.45 -21.43
N MET A 358 -11.35 -10.03 -21.01
CA MET A 358 -10.11 -9.29 -20.75
C MET A 358 -9.62 -8.55 -21.99
N ALA A 359 -9.58 -9.22 -23.14
CA ALA A 359 -9.18 -8.63 -24.42
C ALA A 359 -10.09 -7.45 -24.83
N LEU A 360 -11.41 -7.62 -24.75
CA LEU A 360 -12.37 -6.58 -25.08
C LEU A 360 -12.29 -5.39 -24.12
N ALA A 361 -12.08 -5.64 -22.82
CA ALA A 361 -11.88 -4.59 -21.83
C ALA A 361 -10.57 -3.83 -22.06
N ALA A 362 -9.47 -4.52 -22.41
CA ALA A 362 -8.20 -3.92 -22.78
C ALA A 362 -8.35 -3.03 -24.02
N HIS A 363 -9.05 -3.50 -25.05
CA HIS A 363 -9.36 -2.71 -26.24
C HIS A 363 -10.17 -1.44 -25.91
N ALA A 364 -11.18 -1.56 -25.05
CA ALA A 364 -12.00 -0.43 -24.59
C ALA A 364 -11.18 0.62 -23.80
N LEU A 365 -10.05 0.23 -23.23
CA LEU A 365 -9.09 1.14 -22.58
C LEU A 365 -8.08 1.76 -23.57
N GLY A 366 -8.13 1.39 -24.84
CA GLY A 366 -7.22 1.88 -25.89
C GLY A 366 -5.89 1.13 -25.97
N LEU A 367 -5.79 -0.05 -25.34
CA LEU A 367 -4.60 -0.90 -25.47
C LEU A 367 -4.59 -1.57 -26.84
N GLU A 368 -3.39 -1.91 -27.32
CA GLU A 368 -3.12 -2.57 -28.59
C GLU A 368 -2.76 -4.04 -28.43
N TYR A 369 -2.21 -4.41 -27.27
CA TYR A 369 -1.86 -5.79 -26.94
C TYR A 369 -2.09 -6.09 -25.46
N LEU A 370 -2.31 -7.38 -25.18
CA LEU A 370 -2.58 -7.92 -23.85
C LEU A 370 -1.90 -9.28 -23.73
N ALA A 371 -1.06 -9.48 -22.71
CA ALA A 371 -0.52 -10.80 -22.39
C ALA A 371 -1.42 -11.52 -21.39
N ILE A 372 -1.79 -12.76 -21.73
CA ILE A 372 -2.45 -13.69 -20.81
C ILE A 372 -1.34 -14.51 -20.15
N THR A 373 -1.18 -14.38 -18.84
CA THR A 373 -0.04 -14.91 -18.08
C THR A 373 -0.53 -15.63 -16.82
N ASP A 374 -1.49 -16.54 -16.99
CA ASP A 374 -1.99 -17.37 -15.89
C ASP A 374 -0.84 -18.19 -15.23
N HIS A 375 -1.02 -18.57 -13.96
CA HIS A 375 0.05 -19.13 -13.13
C HIS A 375 0.49 -20.56 -13.52
N SER A 376 1.75 -20.87 -13.20
CA SER A 376 2.34 -22.21 -13.34
C SER A 376 1.93 -23.24 -12.27
N PRO A 377 2.15 -24.55 -12.51
CA PRO A 377 1.64 -25.64 -11.67
C PRO A 377 1.92 -25.52 -10.17
N GLN A 378 3.05 -24.92 -9.78
CA GLN A 378 3.46 -24.76 -8.39
C GLN A 378 2.51 -23.83 -7.61
N GLN A 379 1.83 -22.89 -8.26
CA GLN A 379 0.75 -22.09 -7.67
C GLN A 379 -0.56 -22.89 -7.51
N ARG A 380 -0.55 -23.88 -6.62
CA ARG A 380 -1.73 -24.72 -6.37
C ARG A 380 -2.93 -23.94 -5.83
N LEU A 381 -2.68 -22.94 -4.97
CA LEU A 381 -3.74 -22.09 -4.41
C LEU A 381 -4.41 -21.23 -5.49
N ALA A 382 -3.65 -20.85 -6.52
CA ALA A 382 -4.14 -20.06 -7.65
C ALA A 382 -4.65 -20.93 -8.81
N ARG A 383 -4.81 -22.25 -8.61
CA ARG A 383 -5.23 -23.20 -9.66
C ARG A 383 -4.30 -23.19 -10.88
N GLY A 384 -3.00 -23.10 -10.65
CA GLY A 384 -1.95 -23.11 -11.67
C GLY A 384 -2.15 -24.18 -12.75
N LEU A 385 -1.81 -23.84 -13.99
CA LEU A 385 -2.11 -24.65 -15.16
C LEU A 385 -1.12 -25.80 -15.27
N SER A 386 -1.62 -27.04 -15.40
CA SER A 386 -0.83 -28.17 -15.88
C SER A 386 -0.42 -27.95 -17.35
N GLU A 387 0.55 -28.73 -17.82
CA GLU A 387 0.98 -28.70 -19.23
C GLU A 387 -0.20 -28.84 -20.21
N GLU A 388 -1.10 -29.78 -19.98
CA GLU A 388 -2.30 -29.97 -20.81
C GLU A 388 -3.19 -28.72 -20.82
N ARG A 389 -3.41 -28.10 -19.66
CA ARG A 389 -4.25 -26.90 -19.54
C ARG A 389 -3.59 -25.68 -20.16
N LEU A 390 -2.27 -25.56 -20.06
CA LEU A 390 -1.50 -24.52 -20.73
C LEU A 390 -1.65 -24.65 -22.25
N LEU A 391 -1.40 -25.83 -22.82
CA LEU A 391 -1.55 -26.06 -24.26
C LEU A 391 -2.96 -25.74 -24.75
N ALA A 392 -3.99 -26.15 -24.00
CA ALA A 392 -5.38 -25.81 -24.32
C ALA A 392 -5.63 -24.29 -24.27
N GLN A 393 -5.02 -23.56 -23.35
CA GLN A 393 -5.08 -22.10 -23.31
C GLN A 393 -4.39 -21.46 -24.52
N LEU A 394 -3.23 -21.98 -24.95
CA LEU A 394 -2.54 -21.47 -26.13
C LEU A 394 -3.39 -21.63 -27.40
N ASP A 395 -4.05 -22.77 -27.54
CA ASP A 395 -4.97 -23.05 -28.65
C ASP A 395 -6.22 -22.14 -28.60
N GLU A 396 -6.74 -21.88 -27.40
CA GLU A 396 -7.86 -20.94 -27.21
C GLU A 396 -7.48 -19.51 -27.60
N ILE A 397 -6.27 -19.06 -27.25
CA ILE A 397 -5.75 -17.74 -27.66
C ILE A 397 -5.66 -17.66 -29.19
N ASP A 398 -5.13 -18.69 -29.86
CA ASP A 398 -5.06 -18.74 -31.34
C ASP A 398 -6.44 -18.67 -31.98
N ARG A 399 -7.40 -19.42 -31.42
CA ARG A 399 -8.78 -19.45 -31.90
C ARG A 399 -9.45 -18.09 -31.77
N LEU A 400 -9.29 -17.43 -30.61
CA LEU A 400 -9.83 -16.09 -30.36
C LEU A 400 -9.18 -15.04 -31.27
N GLN A 401 -7.86 -15.08 -31.44
CA GLN A 401 -7.14 -14.16 -32.32
C GLN A 401 -7.57 -14.33 -33.78
N SER A 402 -7.73 -15.57 -34.25
CA SER A 402 -8.14 -15.91 -35.62
C SER A 402 -9.60 -15.57 -35.92
N ALA A 403 -10.50 -15.70 -34.93
CA ALA A 403 -11.90 -15.31 -35.06
C ALA A 403 -12.08 -13.80 -35.26
N GLY A 404 -11.09 -12.99 -34.85
CA GLY A 404 -11.13 -11.53 -34.97
C GLY A 404 -12.08 -10.86 -33.97
N GLY A 405 -12.18 -9.53 -34.07
CA GLY A 405 -13.11 -8.73 -33.26
C GLY A 405 -12.67 -8.42 -31.82
N LEU A 406 -11.43 -8.75 -31.43
CA LEU A 406 -10.88 -8.41 -30.11
C LEU A 406 -10.38 -6.95 -30.03
N GLY A 407 -9.90 -6.40 -31.15
CA GLY A 407 -9.30 -5.06 -31.18
C GLY A 407 -7.93 -4.92 -30.49
N VAL A 408 -7.41 -6.02 -29.95
CA VAL A 408 -6.07 -6.16 -29.36
C VAL A 408 -5.38 -7.42 -29.89
N THR A 409 -4.05 -7.42 -29.84
CA THR A 409 -3.24 -8.63 -30.03
C THR A 409 -3.06 -9.34 -28.70
N LEU A 410 -3.48 -10.60 -28.61
CA LEU A 410 -3.20 -11.45 -27.47
C LEU A 410 -1.79 -12.03 -27.58
N LEU A 411 -1.03 -11.98 -26.48
CA LEU A 411 0.26 -12.63 -26.34
C LEU A 411 0.10 -13.88 -25.48
N LYS A 412 0.66 -14.99 -25.94
CA LYS A 412 0.69 -16.27 -25.22
C LYS A 412 1.74 -16.21 -24.14
N GLY A 413 1.30 -15.99 -22.90
CA GLY A 413 2.18 -15.84 -21.77
C GLY A 413 1.94 -16.85 -20.65
N MET A 414 2.77 -16.76 -19.64
CA MET A 414 2.60 -17.48 -18.37
C MET A 414 3.38 -16.74 -17.28
N GLU A 415 2.80 -16.64 -16.09
CA GLU A 415 3.57 -16.30 -14.90
C GLU A 415 4.16 -17.58 -14.31
N VAL A 416 5.47 -17.75 -14.49
CA VAL A 416 6.21 -18.95 -14.13
C VAL A 416 6.90 -18.76 -12.78
N ASP A 417 6.60 -19.66 -11.86
CA ASP A 417 7.26 -19.67 -10.55
C ASP A 417 8.78 -19.84 -10.67
N ILE A 418 9.51 -19.05 -9.89
CA ILE A 418 10.93 -19.25 -9.63
C ILE A 418 11.02 -20.15 -8.39
N LEU A 419 11.51 -21.38 -8.54
CA LEU A 419 11.68 -22.33 -7.43
C LEU A 419 12.77 -21.87 -6.45
N GLU A 420 12.84 -22.46 -5.26
CA GLU A 420 13.85 -22.10 -4.23
C GLU A 420 15.28 -22.17 -4.77
N ASP A 421 15.57 -23.14 -5.64
CA ASP A 421 16.88 -23.34 -6.25
C ASP A 421 17.16 -22.42 -7.46
N GLY A 422 16.20 -21.56 -7.84
CA GLY A 422 16.29 -20.62 -8.96
C GLY A 422 15.87 -21.19 -10.32
N ARG A 423 15.47 -22.46 -10.43
CA ARG A 423 14.87 -23.00 -11.66
C ARG A 423 13.47 -22.45 -11.89
N LEU A 424 13.04 -22.42 -13.14
CA LEU A 424 11.65 -22.10 -13.51
C LEU A 424 10.75 -23.34 -13.37
N ASP A 425 9.51 -23.12 -12.95
CA ASP A 425 8.46 -24.14 -12.81
C ASP A 425 7.81 -24.54 -14.15
N LEU A 426 8.64 -24.68 -15.20
CA LEU A 426 8.21 -25.12 -16.51
C LEU A 426 9.38 -25.76 -17.27
N SER A 427 9.08 -26.73 -18.14
CA SER A 427 10.10 -27.34 -19.00
C SER A 427 10.54 -26.37 -20.10
N ALA A 428 11.78 -26.50 -20.57
CA ALA A 428 12.29 -25.67 -21.68
C ALA A 428 11.42 -25.75 -22.94
N ALA A 429 10.93 -26.96 -23.28
CA ALA A 429 10.06 -27.18 -24.43
C ALA A 429 8.73 -26.41 -24.34
N LEU A 430 8.18 -26.23 -23.13
CA LEU A 430 6.98 -25.43 -22.93
C LEU A 430 7.30 -23.93 -22.90
N LEU A 431 8.42 -23.52 -22.32
CA LEU A 431 8.87 -22.12 -22.35
C LEU A 431 9.06 -21.61 -23.79
N ASP A 432 9.49 -22.47 -24.71
CA ASP A 432 9.66 -22.14 -26.15
C ASP A 432 8.33 -21.97 -26.89
N ARG A 433 7.21 -22.44 -26.32
CA ARG A 433 5.86 -22.27 -26.88
C ARG A 433 5.22 -20.93 -26.51
N LEU A 434 5.82 -20.20 -25.56
CA LEU A 434 5.31 -18.92 -25.06
C LEU A 434 5.92 -17.74 -25.81
N ASP A 435 5.09 -16.76 -26.14
CA ASP A 435 5.53 -15.45 -26.65
C ASP A 435 6.22 -14.63 -25.56
N ILE A 436 5.77 -14.80 -24.31
CA ILE A 436 6.27 -14.05 -23.15
C ILE A 436 6.32 -14.93 -21.91
N VAL A 437 7.38 -14.77 -21.12
CA VAL A 437 7.61 -15.50 -19.87
C VAL A 437 7.83 -14.43 -18.80
N VAL A 438 6.87 -14.35 -17.89
CA VAL A 438 6.92 -13.52 -16.71
C VAL A 438 7.34 -14.44 -15.56
N ALA A 439 8.46 -14.17 -14.90
CA ALA A 439 8.94 -15.02 -13.82
C ALA A 439 8.78 -14.31 -12.47
N ALA A 440 8.29 -15.02 -11.46
CA ALA A 440 7.96 -14.43 -10.17
C ALA A 440 8.32 -15.35 -9.00
N MET A 441 8.46 -14.76 -7.81
CA MET A 441 8.61 -15.50 -6.56
C MET A 441 7.34 -15.41 -5.73
N HIS A 442 6.80 -16.56 -5.35
CA HIS A 442 5.58 -16.64 -4.54
C HIS A 442 5.80 -17.23 -3.15
N ASP A 443 7.02 -17.67 -2.85
CA ASP A 443 7.36 -18.33 -1.59
C ASP A 443 8.80 -18.04 -1.14
N HIS A 444 9.17 -18.59 0.02
CA HIS A 444 10.50 -18.48 0.62
C HIS A 444 11.02 -17.03 0.73
N PHE A 445 10.13 -16.06 1.00
CA PHE A 445 10.46 -14.63 1.13
C PHE A 445 11.45 -14.30 2.26
N SER A 446 11.68 -15.24 3.19
CA SER A 446 12.56 -15.10 4.35
C SER A 446 13.98 -15.66 4.16
N LEU A 447 14.35 -16.07 2.94
CA LEU A 447 15.71 -16.48 2.63
C LEU A 447 16.73 -15.36 2.93
N SER A 448 17.97 -15.75 3.20
CA SER A 448 19.06 -14.78 3.39
C SER A 448 19.33 -13.99 2.12
N ARG A 449 19.84 -12.76 2.26
CA ARG A 449 20.19 -11.89 1.12
C ARG A 449 20.99 -12.61 0.04
N ALA A 450 22.02 -13.36 0.43
CA ALA A 450 22.85 -14.11 -0.51
C ALA A 450 22.06 -15.19 -1.26
N LYS A 451 21.26 -16.00 -0.55
CA LYS A 451 20.46 -17.06 -1.16
C LYS A 451 19.42 -16.50 -2.12
N GLN A 452 18.72 -15.44 -1.71
CA GLN A 452 17.68 -14.82 -2.53
C GLN A 452 18.27 -14.15 -3.78
N THR A 453 19.43 -13.53 -3.65
CA THR A 453 20.16 -12.98 -4.80
C THR A 453 20.54 -14.10 -5.77
N SER A 454 21.16 -15.19 -5.29
CA SER A 454 21.51 -16.33 -6.15
C SER A 454 20.31 -16.98 -6.83
N ARG A 455 19.18 -17.10 -6.13
CA ARG A 455 17.91 -17.61 -6.68
C ARG A 455 17.46 -16.78 -7.88
N LEU A 456 17.41 -15.45 -7.72
CA LEU A 456 17.01 -14.54 -8.78
C LEU A 456 18.00 -14.51 -9.95
N LEU A 457 19.31 -14.47 -9.68
CA LEU A 457 20.32 -14.48 -10.74
C LEU A 457 20.22 -15.74 -11.60
N ARG A 458 20.00 -16.91 -10.97
CA ARG A 458 19.81 -18.17 -11.70
C ARG A 458 18.52 -18.18 -12.52
N ALA A 459 17.45 -17.55 -12.04
CA ALA A 459 16.21 -17.40 -12.81
C ALA A 459 16.44 -16.52 -14.05
N LEU A 460 17.15 -15.39 -13.90
CA LEU A 460 17.47 -14.47 -15.00
C LEU A 460 18.31 -15.14 -16.11
N ASP A 461 19.08 -16.18 -15.78
CA ASP A 461 19.89 -16.94 -16.75
C ASP A 461 19.08 -17.91 -17.62
N GLN A 462 17.81 -18.16 -17.27
CA GLN A 462 16.87 -18.96 -18.04
C GLN A 462 16.00 -18.06 -18.92
N ARG A 463 15.09 -18.61 -19.74
CA ARG A 463 14.19 -17.87 -20.66
C ARG A 463 13.14 -17.04 -19.89
N VAL A 464 13.55 -15.87 -19.40
CA VAL A 464 12.70 -14.90 -18.68
C VAL A 464 12.71 -13.57 -19.42
N HIS A 465 11.53 -13.07 -19.79
CA HIS A 465 11.39 -11.78 -20.47
C HIS A 465 11.17 -10.64 -19.47
N ILE A 466 10.40 -10.92 -18.41
CA ILE A 466 10.06 -9.98 -17.34
C ILE A 466 10.24 -10.68 -16.00
N LEU A 467 10.97 -10.07 -15.07
CA LEU A 467 10.94 -10.45 -13.65
C LEU A 467 9.80 -9.69 -12.98
N ALA A 468 8.73 -10.40 -12.63
CA ALA A 468 7.51 -9.87 -12.02
C ALA A 468 7.70 -9.53 -10.54
N HIS A 469 7.00 -8.47 -10.10
CA HIS A 469 6.99 -7.90 -8.74
C HIS A 469 8.22 -8.31 -7.90
N PRO A 470 9.44 -7.82 -8.27
CA PRO A 470 10.69 -8.49 -7.93
C PRO A 470 11.00 -8.59 -6.43
N THR A 471 10.44 -7.68 -5.63
CA THR A 471 10.67 -7.67 -4.18
C THR A 471 9.65 -8.51 -3.42
N GLY A 472 8.56 -8.92 -4.08
CA GLY A 472 7.45 -9.65 -3.50
C GLY A 472 6.70 -8.86 -2.43
N ARG A 473 6.86 -7.53 -2.36
CA ARG A 473 6.28 -6.72 -1.27
C ARG A 473 4.75 -6.66 -1.35
N LEU A 474 4.11 -6.55 -0.19
CA LEU A 474 2.68 -6.22 -0.07
C LEU A 474 2.51 -5.11 0.97
N ILE A 475 2.09 -3.94 0.53
CA ILE A 475 1.93 -2.73 1.34
C ILE A 475 1.03 -3.02 2.55
N GLY A 476 1.60 -2.81 3.74
CA GLY A 476 0.94 -3.05 5.02
C GLY A 476 0.76 -4.53 5.40
N ARG A 477 1.33 -5.48 4.64
CA ARG A 477 1.22 -6.93 4.93
C ARG A 477 2.55 -7.67 4.89
N ARG A 478 3.37 -7.46 3.86
CA ARG A 478 4.64 -8.17 3.64
C ARG A 478 5.73 -7.19 3.23
N ALA A 479 6.84 -7.19 3.97
CA ALA A 479 8.02 -6.42 3.62
C ALA A 479 8.69 -6.97 2.35
N PRO A 480 9.45 -6.15 1.59
CA PRO A 480 10.26 -6.66 0.50
C PRO A 480 11.28 -7.69 1.00
N ILE A 481 11.63 -8.63 0.13
CA ILE A 481 12.71 -9.60 0.39
C ILE A 481 14.06 -8.91 0.61
N ALA A 482 14.96 -9.58 1.33
CA ALA A 482 16.37 -9.17 1.37
C ALA A 482 17.07 -9.64 0.09
N VAL A 483 17.53 -8.72 -0.75
CA VAL A 483 18.20 -9.02 -2.03
C VAL A 483 19.30 -7.99 -2.30
N ASP A 484 20.35 -8.40 -3.01
CA ASP A 484 21.27 -7.46 -3.64
C ASP A 484 20.69 -6.97 -4.98
N PHE A 485 19.94 -5.87 -4.92
CA PHE A 485 19.22 -5.38 -6.09
C PHE A 485 20.15 -4.87 -7.19
N ALA A 486 21.33 -4.34 -6.84
CA ALA A 486 22.32 -3.89 -7.82
C ALA A 486 22.82 -5.04 -8.70
N LEU A 487 23.06 -6.23 -8.11
CA LEU A 487 23.41 -7.42 -8.87
C LEU A 487 22.26 -7.90 -9.77
N VAL A 488 21.02 -7.82 -9.29
CA VAL A 488 19.82 -8.15 -10.09
C VAL A 488 19.68 -7.21 -11.29
N LEU A 489 19.82 -5.89 -11.09
CA LEU A 489 19.79 -4.88 -12.17
C LEU A 489 20.90 -5.14 -13.20
N HIS A 490 22.13 -5.34 -12.73
CA HIS A 490 23.28 -5.62 -13.60
C HIS A 490 23.00 -6.85 -14.46
N ARG A 491 22.56 -7.95 -13.84
CA ARG A 491 22.28 -9.16 -14.59
C ARG A 491 21.13 -8.96 -15.55
N ALA A 492 20.00 -8.40 -15.11
CA ALA A 492 18.83 -8.13 -15.96
C ALA A 492 19.21 -7.34 -17.23
N ARG A 493 20.10 -6.34 -17.10
CA ARG A 493 20.66 -5.61 -18.25
C ARG A 493 21.44 -6.52 -19.19
N GLU A 494 22.41 -7.29 -18.67
CA GLU A 494 23.26 -8.18 -19.48
C GLU A 494 22.44 -9.16 -20.30
N VAL A 495 21.41 -9.74 -19.68
CA VAL A 495 20.59 -10.77 -20.30
C VAL A 495 19.35 -10.19 -21.00
N GLY A 496 19.18 -8.87 -21.04
CA GLY A 496 18.05 -8.21 -21.69
C GLY A 496 16.67 -8.55 -21.09
N CYS A 497 16.60 -8.81 -19.79
CA CYS A 497 15.35 -9.02 -19.05
C CYS A 497 14.81 -7.67 -18.56
N ALA A 498 13.50 -7.44 -18.71
CA ALA A 498 12.83 -6.28 -18.11
C ALA A 498 12.46 -6.56 -16.65
N LEU A 499 12.31 -5.52 -15.83
CA LEU A 499 11.76 -5.65 -14.48
C LEU A 499 10.34 -5.10 -14.43
N GLU A 500 9.47 -5.77 -13.71
CA GLU A 500 8.09 -5.32 -13.58
C GLU A 500 7.95 -4.17 -12.58
N LEU A 501 7.12 -3.20 -12.96
CA LEU A 501 6.40 -2.35 -12.04
C LEU A 501 4.94 -2.80 -12.01
N ASP A 502 4.62 -3.63 -11.05
CA ASP A 502 3.31 -4.15 -10.81
C ASP A 502 2.44 -3.04 -10.24
N ALA A 503 1.45 -2.65 -11.03
CA ALA A 503 0.55 -1.54 -10.78
C ALA A 503 -0.58 -1.91 -9.81
N GLN A 504 -0.65 -3.14 -9.32
CA GLN A 504 -1.59 -3.53 -8.29
C GLN A 504 -1.38 -2.62 -7.06
N PRO A 505 -2.43 -1.91 -6.60
CA PRO A 505 -2.27 -0.78 -5.69
C PRO A 505 -1.76 -1.11 -4.28
N LEU A 506 -1.77 -2.38 -3.89
CA LEU A 506 -1.23 -2.90 -2.64
C LEU A 506 0.13 -3.60 -2.84
N ARG A 507 0.62 -3.75 -4.06
CA ARG A 507 2.01 -4.15 -4.38
C ARG A 507 2.85 -2.92 -4.68
N LEU A 508 2.53 -2.22 -5.78
CA LEU A 508 3.35 -1.16 -6.37
C LEU A 508 4.82 -1.58 -6.43
N ASP A 509 5.10 -2.73 -7.02
CA ASP A 509 6.40 -3.38 -6.97
C ASP A 509 6.96 -3.52 -8.39
N LEU A 510 7.93 -2.73 -8.81
CA LEU A 510 8.94 -2.02 -8.02
C LEU A 510 8.53 -0.70 -7.35
N ASP A 511 9.22 -0.34 -6.26
CA ASP A 511 9.09 1.01 -5.69
C ASP A 511 9.77 2.09 -6.56
N ASP A 512 9.58 3.37 -6.18
CA ASP A 512 10.03 4.51 -6.97
C ASP A 512 11.56 4.63 -7.01
N LEU A 513 12.23 4.19 -5.95
CA LEU A 513 13.69 4.20 -5.88
C LEU A 513 14.28 3.13 -6.80
N HIS A 514 13.77 1.91 -6.73
CA HIS A 514 14.20 0.83 -7.61
C HIS A 514 13.84 1.09 -9.08
N CYS A 515 12.70 1.75 -9.36
CA CYS A 515 12.41 2.24 -10.71
C CYS A 515 13.49 3.21 -11.20
N ARG A 516 13.91 4.16 -10.35
CA ARG A 516 14.96 5.12 -10.68
C ARG A 516 16.31 4.44 -10.91
N GLU A 517 16.68 3.49 -10.05
CA GLU A 517 17.90 2.70 -10.19
C GLU A 517 17.90 1.86 -11.47
N ALA A 518 16.76 1.26 -11.84
CA ALA A 518 16.61 0.53 -13.09
C ALA A 518 16.84 1.42 -14.32
N LYS A 519 16.27 2.63 -14.33
CA LYS A 519 16.52 3.64 -15.39
C LYS A 519 18.01 3.97 -15.48
N GLU A 520 18.66 4.25 -14.36
CA GLU A 520 20.09 4.58 -14.32
C GLU A 520 20.97 3.41 -14.78
N ALA A 521 20.55 2.18 -14.50
CA ALA A 521 21.19 0.96 -14.97
C ALA A 521 20.91 0.64 -16.45
N GLY A 522 19.96 1.33 -17.10
CA GLY A 522 19.53 1.05 -18.47
C GLY A 522 18.68 -0.23 -18.60
N VAL A 523 18.01 -0.64 -17.53
CA VAL A 523 17.08 -1.78 -17.50
C VAL A 523 15.67 -1.26 -17.78
N LEU A 524 14.97 -1.91 -18.70
CA LEU A 524 13.60 -1.54 -19.04
C LEU A 524 12.64 -1.95 -17.92
N ILE A 525 11.66 -1.08 -17.65
CA ILE A 525 10.54 -1.37 -16.75
C ILE A 525 9.32 -1.83 -17.55
N SER A 526 8.58 -2.84 -17.08
CA SER A 526 7.29 -3.24 -17.64
C SER A 526 6.18 -2.90 -16.65
N ILE A 527 5.30 -1.95 -16.98
CA ILE A 527 4.23 -1.51 -16.07
C ILE A 527 2.98 -2.36 -16.33
N ASN A 528 2.64 -3.29 -15.44
CA ASN A 528 1.55 -4.24 -15.68
C ASN A 528 0.52 -4.20 -14.55
N SER A 529 -0.73 -4.55 -14.83
CA SER A 529 -1.81 -4.39 -13.84
C SER A 529 -1.91 -5.50 -12.79
N ASP A 530 -1.34 -6.68 -13.08
CA ASP A 530 -1.59 -7.92 -12.32
C ASP A 530 -3.12 -8.17 -12.20
N ALA A 531 -3.85 -7.89 -13.30
CA ALA A 531 -5.30 -7.90 -13.29
C ALA A 531 -5.87 -9.32 -13.27
N HIS A 532 -6.71 -9.58 -12.28
CA HIS A 532 -7.52 -10.80 -12.13
C HIS A 532 -8.97 -10.56 -12.55
N SER A 533 -9.32 -9.34 -12.96
CA SER A 533 -10.62 -8.99 -13.53
C SER A 533 -10.51 -7.81 -14.50
N THR A 534 -11.50 -7.64 -15.37
CA THR A 534 -11.54 -6.52 -16.33
C THR A 534 -11.47 -5.13 -15.65
N ALA A 535 -11.99 -4.99 -14.43
CA ALA A 535 -11.96 -3.74 -13.68
C ALA A 535 -10.54 -3.36 -13.24
N GLU A 536 -9.70 -4.36 -12.97
CA GLU A 536 -8.34 -4.21 -12.46
C GLU A 536 -7.33 -3.79 -13.54
N LEU A 537 -7.66 -3.90 -14.82
CA LEU A 537 -6.84 -3.31 -15.90
C LEU A 537 -6.61 -1.80 -15.71
N ARG A 538 -7.52 -1.11 -15.02
CA ARG A 538 -7.37 0.31 -14.67
C ARG A 538 -6.27 0.57 -13.63
N ASN A 539 -5.73 -0.47 -12.99
CA ASN A 539 -4.64 -0.37 -12.04
C ASN A 539 -3.37 0.18 -12.69
N LEU A 540 -3.18 0.03 -14.01
CA LEU A 540 -2.06 0.63 -14.77
C LEU A 540 -1.83 2.11 -14.42
N ARG A 541 -2.87 2.86 -14.08
CA ARG A 541 -2.77 4.25 -13.63
C ARG A 541 -1.90 4.41 -12.37
N TYR A 542 -2.01 3.50 -11.41
CA TYR A 542 -1.17 3.51 -10.21
C TYR A 542 0.30 3.22 -10.53
N GLY A 543 0.55 2.29 -11.46
CA GLY A 543 1.90 1.99 -11.97
C GLY A 543 2.52 3.21 -12.66
N VAL A 544 1.76 3.92 -13.49
CA VAL A 544 2.24 5.18 -14.10
C VAL A 544 2.55 6.24 -13.05
N GLU A 545 1.68 6.43 -12.06
CA GLU A 545 1.94 7.37 -10.95
C GLU A 545 3.23 7.02 -10.18
N GLN A 546 3.50 5.73 -9.96
CA GLN A 546 4.72 5.23 -9.32
C GLN A 546 5.96 5.42 -10.22
N ALA A 547 5.84 5.11 -11.53
CA ALA A 547 6.88 5.30 -12.54
C ALA A 547 7.32 6.75 -12.65
N ARG A 548 6.36 7.69 -12.60
CA ARG A 548 6.63 9.14 -12.60
C ARG A 548 7.50 9.55 -11.42
N ARG A 549 7.29 8.99 -10.23
CA ARG A 549 8.15 9.21 -9.05
C ARG A 549 9.56 8.65 -9.23
N GLY A 550 9.70 7.56 -10.00
CA GLY A 550 10.98 7.00 -10.44
C GLY A 550 11.63 7.74 -11.62
N TRP A 551 11.06 8.87 -12.06
CA TRP A 551 11.51 9.67 -13.20
C TRP A 551 11.52 8.90 -14.52
N LEU A 552 10.68 7.88 -14.64
CA LEU A 552 10.60 7.10 -15.87
C LEU A 552 9.93 7.94 -16.97
N GLU A 553 10.53 7.86 -18.14
CA GLU A 553 10.05 8.42 -19.39
C GLU A 553 9.62 7.28 -20.31
N ARG A 554 9.05 7.62 -21.46
CA ARG A 554 8.52 6.65 -22.42
C ARG A 554 9.56 5.58 -22.82
N GLN A 555 10.79 5.99 -23.12
CA GLN A 555 11.87 5.09 -23.55
C GLN A 555 12.28 4.07 -22.49
N ASP A 556 12.03 4.35 -21.22
CA ASP A 556 12.41 3.49 -20.09
C ASP A 556 11.40 2.35 -19.86
N VAL A 557 10.22 2.42 -20.49
CA VAL A 557 9.10 1.49 -20.26
C VAL A 557 8.81 0.63 -21.48
N LEU A 558 8.91 -0.69 -21.30
CA LEU A 558 8.76 -1.72 -22.32
C LEU A 558 7.42 -1.63 -23.04
N ASN A 559 6.32 -1.54 -22.29
CA ASN A 559 4.97 -1.57 -22.84
C ASN A 559 4.43 -0.20 -23.30
N THR A 560 5.31 0.78 -23.53
CA THR A 560 5.01 1.98 -24.35
C THR A 560 5.37 1.81 -25.83
N ARG A 561 6.04 0.70 -26.14
CA ARG A 561 6.57 0.40 -27.47
C ARG A 561 5.48 -0.08 -28.43
N PRO A 562 5.57 0.28 -29.72
CA PRO A 562 5.43 -0.66 -30.81
C PRO A 562 4.99 -2.09 -30.54
N LEU A 563 3.85 -2.62 -31.00
CA LEU A 563 3.70 -4.10 -31.02
C LEU A 563 4.90 -4.77 -31.71
N ALA A 564 5.32 -4.25 -32.87
CA ALA A 564 6.49 -4.77 -33.58
C ALA A 564 7.80 -4.64 -32.78
N GLN A 565 7.98 -3.56 -32.02
CA GLN A 565 9.18 -3.36 -31.19
C GLN A 565 9.15 -4.23 -29.93
N LEU A 566 7.98 -4.47 -29.34
CA LEU A 566 7.77 -5.41 -28.26
C LEU A 566 8.08 -6.84 -28.73
N GLN A 567 7.53 -7.27 -29.86
CA GLN A 567 7.83 -8.58 -30.44
C GLN A 567 9.32 -8.74 -30.76
N ALA A 568 9.99 -7.69 -31.24
CA ALA A 568 11.43 -7.70 -31.45
C ALA A 568 12.24 -7.71 -30.14
N PHE A 569 11.67 -7.30 -29.01
CA PHE A 569 12.28 -7.48 -27.69
C PHE A 569 12.11 -8.93 -27.22
N LEU A 570 10.89 -9.47 -27.30
CA LEU A 570 10.56 -10.83 -26.87
C LEU A 570 11.37 -11.89 -27.65
N LYS A 571 11.51 -11.74 -28.97
CA LYS A 571 12.27 -12.68 -29.84
C LYS A 571 13.79 -12.71 -29.61
N ARG A 572 14.36 -11.76 -28.86
CA ARG A 572 15.82 -11.76 -28.59
C ARG A 572 16.22 -12.81 -27.54
N ARG A 573 15.25 -13.34 -26.81
CA ARG A 573 15.43 -14.36 -25.79
C ARG A 573 14.82 -15.67 -26.17
#